data_AF-A0A2E3XUX5-F1
#
_entry.id   AF-A0A2E3XUX5-F1
#
_cell.length_a   1.000
_cell.length_b   1.000
_cell.length_c   1.000
_cell.angle_alpha   90.00
_cell.angle_beta   90.00
_cell.angle_gamma   90.00
#
_symmetry.space_group_name_H-M   'P 1'
#
loop_
_entity.id
_entity.type
_entity.pdbx_description
1 polymer ?
#
loop_
_entity_poly.entity_id
_entity_poly.type
_entity_poly.pdbx_seq_one_letter_code
_entity_poly.pdbx_strand_id
1 'polypeptide(L)'
;MKKIAVAFLFLSLSTSSVQASFLENLKENMRPTLNRLLGEDLTTNLLGQAPSVIELPEIPKIKNNAKSVIGLNTKPKVEVSYEKEQIDRFNYIFIQEMVKSVRQMEPSGEEVSRWMNVLSQNGSREGVYSALVLDNTYMGLQNLDRLVAPKVLDFTVDFLSKFVNKSISKDNLAKVNFFVVKREIAERTLQVVDELFKKSGDDIYDWYAVFSSDLANKYPKAMTNEVRKVTSPLAHKAWAKSVPDQFVKSEILIKLHEVFNHLQSSPQ
;
A
#
# COMPACT_ATOMS: atom_id res chain seq x y z
N MET A 1 14.16 -35.50 -22.93
CA MET A 1 14.95 -34.40 -22.33
C MET A 1 14.21 -33.05 -22.22
N LYS A 2 12.92 -32.92 -22.59
CA LYS A 2 12.14 -31.66 -22.39
C LYS A 2 11.36 -31.58 -21.06
N LYS A 3 11.27 -32.69 -20.30
CA LYS A 3 10.50 -32.77 -19.05
C LYS A 3 11.30 -32.40 -17.78
N ILE A 4 12.62 -32.31 -17.87
CA ILE A 4 13.51 -32.01 -16.72
C ILE A 4 13.84 -30.50 -16.66
N ALA A 5 13.74 -29.79 -17.79
CA ALA A 5 14.06 -28.36 -17.87
C ALA A 5 13.08 -27.46 -17.09
N VAL A 6 11.82 -27.88 -16.91
CA VAL A 6 10.81 -27.08 -16.17
C VAL A 6 10.98 -27.23 -14.65
N ALA A 7 11.41 -28.40 -14.17
CA ALA A 7 11.68 -28.64 -12.74
C ALA A 7 12.98 -27.96 -12.25
N PHE A 8 13.99 -27.84 -13.12
CA PHE A 8 15.25 -27.17 -12.77
C PHE A 8 15.18 -25.64 -12.77
N LEU A 9 14.18 -25.03 -13.40
CA LEU A 9 13.98 -23.58 -13.34
C LEU A 9 13.51 -23.09 -11.95
N PHE A 10 12.99 -23.99 -11.11
CA PHE A 10 12.49 -23.69 -9.77
C PHE A 10 13.58 -23.71 -8.68
N LEU A 11 14.78 -24.22 -8.97
CA LEU A 11 15.77 -24.57 -7.95
C LEU A 11 16.97 -23.60 -7.86
N SER A 12 16.99 -22.51 -8.62
CA SER A 12 18.13 -21.57 -8.64
C SER A 12 17.76 -20.09 -8.45
N LEU A 13 16.67 -19.78 -7.76
CA LEU A 13 16.24 -18.40 -7.53
C LEU A 13 16.44 -18.02 -6.06
N SER A 14 17.58 -17.37 -5.79
CA SER A 14 17.93 -16.77 -4.51
C SER A 14 16.97 -15.64 -4.13
N THR A 15 16.14 -15.93 -3.13
CA THR A 15 15.47 -15.04 -2.15
C THR A 15 15.53 -13.53 -2.38
N SER A 16 14.65 -13.01 -3.24
CA SER A 16 14.20 -11.61 -3.18
C SER A 16 12.68 -11.56 -2.97
N SER A 17 12.18 -10.58 -2.21
CA SER A 17 10.74 -10.37 -1.93
C SER A 17 9.90 -10.21 -3.20
N VAL A 18 10.51 -9.74 -4.29
CA VAL A 18 9.92 -9.64 -5.62
C VAL A 18 9.63 -11.03 -6.23
N GLN A 19 10.48 -12.02 -6.01
CA GLN A 19 10.28 -13.38 -6.54
C GLN A 19 9.17 -14.15 -5.81
N ALA A 20 9.02 -13.97 -4.50
CA ALA A 20 7.91 -14.60 -3.75
C ALA A 20 6.55 -14.08 -4.24
N SER A 21 6.43 -12.76 -4.44
CA SER A 21 5.22 -12.14 -5.01
C SER A 21 4.96 -12.59 -6.46
N PHE A 22 6.01 -12.71 -7.27
CA PHE A 22 5.91 -13.21 -8.64
C PHE A 22 5.46 -14.68 -8.73
N LEU A 23 6.04 -15.56 -7.89
CA LEU A 23 5.69 -16.99 -7.89
C LEU A 23 4.25 -17.25 -7.47
N GLU A 24 3.74 -16.53 -6.46
CA GLU A 24 2.33 -16.67 -6.04
C GLU A 24 1.37 -16.16 -7.13
N ASN A 25 1.68 -15.02 -7.76
CA ASN A 25 0.89 -14.50 -8.88
C ASN A 25 0.86 -15.47 -10.08
N LEU A 26 2.01 -16.08 -10.41
CA LEU A 26 2.09 -17.06 -11.50
C LEU A 26 1.27 -18.32 -11.20
N LYS A 27 1.31 -18.83 -9.96
CA LYS A 27 0.46 -19.95 -9.52
C LYS A 27 -1.03 -19.60 -9.66
N GLU A 28 -1.43 -18.41 -9.23
CA GLU A 28 -2.83 -17.98 -9.30
C GLU A 28 -3.33 -17.83 -10.75
N ASN A 29 -2.55 -17.21 -11.64
CA ASN A 29 -2.93 -17.06 -13.04
C ASN A 29 -3.02 -18.41 -13.79
N MET A 30 -2.21 -19.39 -13.40
CA MET A 30 -2.23 -20.72 -14.00
C MET A 30 -3.35 -21.62 -13.46
N ARG A 31 -3.85 -21.34 -12.25
CA ARG A 31 -4.84 -22.19 -11.57
C ARG A 31 -6.15 -22.37 -12.35
N PRO A 32 -6.79 -21.35 -12.96
CA PRO A 32 -8.00 -21.56 -13.77
C PRO A 32 -7.77 -22.49 -14.96
N THR A 33 -6.61 -22.35 -15.61
CA THR A 33 -6.24 -23.18 -16.76
C THR A 33 -5.94 -24.62 -16.33
N LEU A 34 -5.24 -24.79 -15.20
CA LEU A 34 -4.93 -26.12 -14.67
C LEU A 34 -6.16 -26.81 -14.09
N ASN A 35 -7.06 -26.10 -13.40
CA ASN A 35 -8.34 -26.63 -12.95
C ASN A 35 -9.17 -27.15 -14.13
N ARG A 36 -9.20 -26.40 -15.24
CA ARG A 36 -9.92 -26.80 -16.46
C ARG A 36 -9.31 -28.04 -17.14
N LEU A 37 -8.00 -28.24 -17.04
CA LEU A 37 -7.29 -29.31 -17.76
C LEU A 37 -7.05 -30.58 -16.93
N LEU A 38 -6.77 -30.41 -15.63
CA LEU A 38 -6.33 -31.47 -14.73
C LEU A 38 -7.36 -31.77 -13.64
N GLY A 39 -8.39 -30.94 -13.47
CA GLY A 39 -9.32 -31.02 -12.35
C GLY A 39 -8.75 -30.41 -11.07
N GLU A 40 -9.64 -30.18 -10.10
CA GLU A 40 -9.37 -29.43 -8.88
C GLU A 40 -8.37 -30.14 -7.94
N ASP A 41 -8.49 -31.47 -7.82
CA ASP A 41 -7.62 -32.28 -6.95
C ASP A 41 -6.16 -32.29 -7.42
N LEU A 42 -5.92 -32.50 -8.72
CA LEU A 42 -4.58 -32.52 -9.29
C LEU A 42 -3.96 -31.12 -9.31
N THR A 43 -4.76 -30.09 -9.55
CA THR A 43 -4.29 -28.71 -9.49
C THR A 43 -3.95 -28.31 -8.07
N THR A 44 -4.71 -28.78 -7.08
CA THR A 44 -4.44 -28.55 -5.66
C THR A 44 -3.18 -29.29 -5.19
N ASN A 45 -2.95 -30.52 -5.66
CA ASN A 45 -1.70 -31.23 -5.38
C ASN A 45 -0.48 -30.60 -6.07
N LEU A 46 -0.67 -29.95 -7.23
CA LEU A 46 0.42 -29.34 -8.00
C LEU A 46 0.76 -27.91 -7.56
N LEU A 47 -0.25 -27.09 -7.27
CA LEU A 47 -0.10 -25.68 -6.93
C LEU A 47 -0.28 -25.39 -5.43
N GLY A 48 -0.69 -26.38 -4.64
CA GLY A 48 -1.18 -26.20 -3.28
C GLY A 48 -2.68 -25.84 -3.25
N GLN A 49 -3.26 -25.80 -2.05
CA GLN A 49 -4.66 -25.40 -1.82
C GLN A 49 -4.98 -24.08 -2.54
N ALA A 50 -6.21 -23.96 -3.04
CA ALA A 50 -6.73 -22.69 -3.52
C ALA A 50 -6.47 -21.63 -2.44
N PRO A 51 -6.08 -20.40 -2.82
CA PRO A 51 -5.74 -19.38 -1.85
C PRO A 51 -6.87 -19.26 -0.83
N SER A 52 -6.54 -19.42 0.46
CA SER A 52 -7.48 -19.06 1.51
C SER A 52 -7.88 -17.62 1.26
N VAL A 53 -9.17 -17.35 1.20
CA VAL A 53 -9.67 -15.98 1.11
C VAL A 53 -9.10 -15.24 2.31
N ILE A 54 -8.13 -14.34 2.09
CA ILE A 54 -7.66 -13.48 3.17
C ILE A 54 -8.85 -12.58 3.50
N GLU A 55 -9.41 -12.79 4.68
CA GLU A 55 -10.51 -11.98 5.16
C GLU A 55 -9.99 -10.65 5.69
N LEU A 56 -10.80 -9.60 5.50
CA LEU A 56 -10.49 -8.31 6.10
C LEU A 56 -10.67 -8.45 7.61
N PRO A 57 -9.64 -8.15 8.42
CA PRO A 57 -9.75 -8.25 9.87
C PRO A 57 -10.70 -7.19 10.43
N GLU A 58 -11.09 -7.35 11.69
CA GLU A 58 -11.92 -6.36 12.38
C GLU A 58 -11.18 -5.01 12.46
N ILE A 59 -11.81 -3.98 11.88
CA ILE A 59 -11.28 -2.62 11.88
C ILE A 59 -11.29 -2.08 13.33
N PRO A 60 -10.12 -1.73 13.90
CA PRO A 60 -10.02 -1.29 15.27
C PRO A 60 -10.80 0.00 15.52
N LYS A 61 -11.33 0.14 16.73
CA LYS A 61 -11.85 1.43 17.20
C LYS A 61 -10.66 2.36 17.45
N ILE A 62 -10.60 3.47 16.72
CA ILE A 62 -9.57 4.49 16.89
C ILE A 62 -9.69 5.10 18.30
N LYS A 63 -8.79 4.72 19.20
CA LYS A 63 -8.69 5.29 20.55
C LYS A 63 -7.75 6.50 20.50
N ASN A 64 -8.23 7.62 19.97
CA ASN A 64 -7.44 8.85 19.94
C ASN A 64 -7.18 9.34 21.36
N ASN A 65 -5.92 9.31 21.79
CA ASN A 65 -5.42 10.25 22.78
C ASN A 65 -4.14 10.85 22.19
N ALA A 66 -4.17 12.13 21.82
CA ALA A 66 -3.00 12.86 21.29
C ALA A 66 -1.81 12.89 22.28
N LYS A 67 -2.01 12.39 23.51
CA LYS A 67 -1.00 12.20 24.56
C LYS A 67 -0.54 10.74 24.75
N SER A 68 -1.04 9.77 23.99
CA SER A 68 -0.59 8.39 24.15
C SER A 68 0.78 8.20 23.49
N VAL A 69 1.82 8.21 24.32
CA VAL A 69 3.20 7.78 24.00
C VAL A 69 3.25 6.26 23.66
N ILE A 70 2.09 5.58 23.67
CA ILE A 70 1.87 4.16 23.39
C ILE A 70 1.98 3.91 21.88
N GLY A 71 3.21 3.97 21.37
CA GLY A 71 3.54 3.78 19.95
C GLY A 71 5.01 4.09 19.63
N LEU A 72 5.68 4.85 20.51
CA LEU A 72 7.11 5.14 20.37
C LEU A 72 8.01 3.94 20.76
N ASN A 73 7.47 2.93 21.45
CA ASN A 73 8.22 1.79 22.01
C ASN A 73 7.76 0.42 21.49
N THR A 74 6.90 0.35 20.47
CA THR A 74 6.60 -0.93 19.82
C THR A 74 7.79 -1.34 18.97
N LYS A 75 8.45 -2.44 19.34
CA LYS A 75 9.46 -3.07 18.49
C LYS A 75 8.83 -3.38 17.13
N PRO A 76 9.55 -3.16 16.02
CA PRO A 76 9.03 -3.47 14.69
C PRO A 76 8.62 -4.94 14.64
N LYS A 77 7.49 -5.24 13.99
CA LYS A 77 7.04 -6.64 13.85
C LYS A 77 7.97 -7.45 12.94
N VAL A 78 8.62 -6.78 12.00
CA VAL A 78 9.57 -7.37 11.06
C VAL A 78 10.93 -6.66 11.21
N GLU A 79 11.90 -7.36 11.78
CA GLU A 79 13.30 -6.94 11.85
C GLU A 79 14.03 -7.47 10.61
N VAL A 80 13.90 -6.76 9.48
CA VAL A 80 14.71 -7.01 8.29
C VAL A 80 15.79 -5.94 8.22
N SER A 81 17.05 -6.38 8.18
CA SER A 81 18.20 -5.51 7.98
C SER A 81 18.57 -5.50 6.50
N TYR A 82 18.74 -4.30 5.96
CA TYR A 82 19.23 -4.06 4.61
C TYR A 82 20.56 -3.34 4.68
N GLU A 83 21.41 -3.53 3.68
CA GLU A 83 22.64 -2.74 3.54
C GLU A 83 22.31 -1.25 3.34
N LYS A 84 23.20 -0.37 3.78
CA LYS A 84 22.99 1.08 3.73
C LYS A 84 22.66 1.56 2.32
N GLU A 85 23.39 1.09 1.32
CA GLU A 85 23.19 1.45 -0.09
C GLU A 85 21.81 1.02 -0.60
N GLN A 86 21.28 -0.10 -0.10
CA GLN A 86 19.92 -0.55 -0.44
C GLN A 86 18.87 0.35 0.19
N ILE A 87 19.04 0.70 1.48
CA ILE A 87 18.16 1.64 2.19
C ILE A 87 18.15 3.00 1.49
N ASP A 88 19.31 3.53 1.13
CA ASP A 88 19.43 4.84 0.47
C ASP A 88 18.70 4.83 -0.88
N ARG A 89 18.86 3.74 -1.67
CA ARG A 89 18.12 3.58 -2.92
C ARG A 89 16.61 3.50 -2.69
N PHE A 90 16.15 2.73 -1.70
CA PHE A 90 14.71 2.63 -1.40
C PHE A 90 14.14 3.95 -0.90
N ASN A 91 14.90 4.70 -0.10
CA ASN A 91 14.50 6.01 0.40
C ASN A 91 14.43 7.05 -0.72
N TYR A 92 15.38 7.04 -1.64
CA TYR A 92 15.35 7.89 -2.82
C TYR A 92 14.06 7.66 -3.65
N ILE A 93 13.77 6.39 -3.98
CA ILE A 93 12.56 6.03 -4.74
C ILE A 93 11.30 6.43 -3.96
N PHE A 94 11.26 6.13 -2.66
CA PHE A 94 10.16 6.53 -1.78
C PHE A 94 9.90 8.03 -1.82
N ILE A 95 10.93 8.88 -1.72
CA ILE A 95 10.75 10.34 -1.73
C ILE A 95 10.18 10.81 -3.07
N GLN A 96 10.72 10.27 -4.18
CA GLN A 96 10.23 10.58 -5.53
C GLN A 96 8.74 10.26 -5.65
N GLU A 97 8.35 9.04 -5.32
CA GLU A 97 6.95 8.59 -5.41
C GLU A 97 6.04 9.33 -4.42
N MET A 98 6.51 9.56 -3.19
CA MET A 98 5.72 10.22 -2.16
C MET A 98 5.44 11.67 -2.51
N VAL A 99 6.45 12.46 -2.90
CA VAL A 99 6.22 13.87 -3.28
C VAL A 99 5.31 13.96 -4.49
N LYS A 100 5.58 13.15 -5.53
CA LYS A 100 4.77 13.10 -6.74
C LYS A 100 3.33 12.71 -6.46
N SER A 101 3.11 11.66 -5.68
CA SER A 101 1.75 11.20 -5.36
C SER A 101 1.03 12.18 -4.45
N VAL A 102 1.69 12.75 -3.44
CA VAL A 102 1.10 13.70 -2.48
C VAL A 102 0.73 15.02 -3.15
N ARG A 103 1.70 15.66 -3.84
CA ARG A 103 1.60 17.03 -4.35
C ARG A 103 1.30 17.13 -5.84
N GLN A 104 1.33 16.03 -6.58
CA GLN A 104 1.19 16.00 -8.05
C GLN A 104 2.27 16.82 -8.78
N MET A 105 3.47 16.88 -8.20
CA MET A 105 4.64 17.56 -8.77
C MET A 105 5.89 16.71 -8.55
N GLU A 106 6.85 16.77 -9.47
CA GLU A 106 8.15 16.13 -9.26
C GLU A 106 8.93 16.87 -8.17
N PRO A 107 9.61 16.17 -7.25
CA PRO A 107 10.41 16.82 -6.22
C PRO A 107 11.63 17.50 -6.84
N SER A 108 12.04 18.62 -6.26
CA SER A 108 13.32 19.24 -6.61
C SER A 108 14.50 18.45 -6.05
N GLY A 109 15.69 18.59 -6.65
CA GLY A 109 16.91 17.95 -6.13
C GLY A 109 17.24 18.37 -4.68
N GLU A 110 16.92 19.62 -4.32
CA GLU A 110 17.05 20.11 -2.94
C GLU A 110 16.07 19.42 -1.99
N GLU A 111 14.80 19.27 -2.41
CA GLU A 111 13.78 18.59 -1.60
C GLU A 111 14.15 17.12 -1.37
N VAL A 112 14.61 16.42 -2.41
CA VAL A 112 15.11 15.05 -2.30
C VAL A 112 16.26 14.96 -1.31
N SER A 113 17.26 15.84 -1.44
CA SER A 113 18.43 15.85 -0.55
C SER A 113 18.03 16.11 0.90
N ARG A 114 17.09 17.04 1.13
CA ARG A 114 16.57 17.35 2.46
C ARG A 114 15.90 16.13 3.10
N TRP A 115 15.01 15.45 2.39
CA TRP A 115 14.32 14.28 2.94
C TRP A 115 15.24 13.07 3.09
N MET A 116 16.22 12.88 2.20
CA MET A 116 17.27 11.87 2.39
C MET A 116 18.06 12.10 3.68
N ASN A 117 18.41 13.36 3.99
CA ASN A 117 19.09 13.71 5.24
C ASN A 117 18.23 13.45 6.48
N VAL A 118 16.91 13.65 6.40
CA VAL A 118 15.99 13.32 7.49
C VAL A 118 15.95 11.81 7.71
N LEU A 119 15.81 11.02 6.64
CA LEU A 119 15.73 9.56 6.73
C LEU A 119 17.05 8.93 7.20
N SER A 120 18.21 9.50 6.82
CA SER A 120 19.51 9.03 7.29
C SER A 120 19.77 9.31 8.78
N GLN A 121 19.04 10.27 9.36
CA GLN A 121 19.07 10.63 10.78
C GLN A 121 17.97 9.94 11.60
N ASN A 122 17.52 8.76 11.15
CA ASN A 122 16.44 7.97 11.78
C ASN A 122 15.05 8.63 11.73
N GLY A 123 14.82 9.57 10.82
CA GLY A 123 13.48 10.03 10.49
C GLY A 123 12.64 8.89 9.88
N SER A 124 11.33 8.90 10.12
CA SER A 124 10.42 7.88 9.59
C SER A 124 9.83 8.30 8.25
N ARG A 125 9.46 7.32 7.41
CA ARG A 125 8.77 7.58 6.14
C ARG A 125 7.41 8.23 6.35
N GLU A 126 6.71 7.80 7.39
CA GLU A 126 5.48 8.45 7.85
C GLU A 126 5.72 9.90 8.27
N GLY A 127 6.82 10.19 8.97
CA GLY A 127 7.21 11.54 9.35
C GLY A 127 7.47 12.45 8.14
N VAL A 128 8.12 11.92 7.09
CA VAL A 128 8.27 12.62 5.81
C VAL A 128 6.90 12.94 5.20
N TYR A 129 5.99 11.95 5.14
CA TYR A 129 4.63 12.17 4.65
C TYR A 129 3.89 13.27 5.45
N SER A 130 3.90 13.17 6.78
CA SER A 130 3.24 14.14 7.66
C SER A 130 3.80 15.55 7.43
N ALA A 131 5.11 15.70 7.29
CA ALA A 131 5.70 16.99 6.98
C ALA A 131 5.29 17.51 5.59
N LEU A 132 5.16 16.63 4.58
CA LEU A 132 4.73 17.03 3.24
C LEU A 132 3.29 17.55 3.19
N VAL A 133 2.38 17.05 4.03
CA VAL A 133 0.95 17.44 4.02
C VAL A 133 0.60 18.56 5.01
N LEU A 134 1.54 18.91 5.88
CA LEU A 134 1.41 19.99 6.86
C LEU A 134 2.17 21.26 6.47
N ASP A 135 2.98 21.23 5.42
CA ASP A 135 3.76 22.40 5.00
C ASP A 135 2.94 23.42 4.20
N ASN A 136 3.54 24.61 4.04
CA ASN A 136 2.92 25.71 3.30
C ASN A 136 2.66 25.37 1.82
N THR A 137 3.47 24.50 1.22
CA THR A 137 3.28 24.04 -0.16
C THR A 137 1.95 23.30 -0.28
N TYR A 138 1.68 22.34 0.62
CA TYR A 138 0.44 21.59 0.60
C TYR A 138 -0.76 22.43 1.04
N MET A 139 -0.59 23.35 2.00
CA MET A 139 -1.63 24.33 2.34
C MET A 139 -2.04 25.18 1.12
N GLY A 140 -1.07 25.57 0.27
CA GLY A 140 -1.36 26.24 -0.98
C GLY A 140 -2.27 25.42 -1.91
N LEU A 141 -2.04 24.11 -2.01
CA LEU A 141 -2.89 23.19 -2.79
C LEU A 141 -4.32 23.09 -2.25
N GLN A 142 -4.49 23.16 -0.92
CA GLN A 142 -5.79 23.13 -0.26
C GLN A 142 -6.62 24.39 -0.49
N ASN A 143 -5.96 25.51 -0.77
CA ASN A 143 -6.61 26.79 -1.07
C ASN A 143 -7.01 26.95 -2.55
N LEU A 144 -6.64 26.00 -3.41
CA LEU A 144 -7.07 26.01 -4.82
C LEU A 144 -8.58 25.75 -4.90
N ASP A 145 -9.25 26.33 -5.90
CA ASP A 145 -10.63 25.97 -6.23
C ASP A 145 -10.65 24.65 -7.03
N ARG A 146 -10.41 23.55 -6.31
CA ARG A 146 -10.36 22.21 -6.88
C ARG A 146 -11.35 21.30 -6.16
N LEU A 147 -12.56 21.24 -6.72
CA LEU A 147 -13.62 20.34 -6.26
C LEU A 147 -13.30 18.87 -6.54
N VAL A 148 -13.89 18.01 -5.72
CA VAL A 148 -13.73 16.55 -5.79
C VAL A 148 -14.56 15.99 -6.93
N ALA A 149 -13.95 15.19 -7.81
CA ALA A 149 -14.68 14.51 -8.87
C ALA A 149 -15.66 13.46 -8.31
N PRO A 150 -16.82 13.19 -8.96
CA PRO A 150 -17.79 12.19 -8.47
C PRO A 150 -17.19 10.80 -8.21
N LYS A 151 -16.31 10.32 -9.12
CA LYS A 151 -15.61 9.03 -8.97
C LYS A 151 -14.74 9.00 -7.70
N VAL A 152 -14.16 10.14 -7.30
CA VAL A 152 -13.40 10.27 -6.07
C VAL A 152 -14.32 10.25 -4.84
N LEU A 153 -15.50 10.86 -4.93
CA LEU A 153 -16.51 10.81 -3.86
C LEU A 153 -16.99 9.37 -3.62
N ASP A 154 -17.30 8.65 -4.69
CA ASP A 154 -17.71 7.24 -4.65
C ASP A 154 -16.63 6.37 -4.01
N PHE A 155 -15.39 6.48 -4.51
CA PHE A 155 -14.24 5.80 -3.93
C PHE A 155 -14.06 6.12 -2.45
N THR A 156 -14.18 7.39 -2.05
CA THR A 156 -13.95 7.82 -0.66
C THR A 156 -14.98 7.20 0.28
N VAL A 157 -16.26 7.18 -0.10
CA VAL A 157 -17.33 6.58 0.71
C VAL A 157 -17.13 5.08 0.85
N ASP A 158 -16.86 4.39 -0.26
CA ASP A 158 -16.64 2.94 -0.25
C ASP A 158 -15.40 2.57 0.56
N PHE A 159 -14.31 3.33 0.39
CA PHE A 159 -13.06 3.13 1.10
C PHE A 159 -13.22 3.32 2.61
N LEU A 160 -13.86 4.43 3.03
CA LEU A 160 -14.08 4.70 4.45
C LEU A 160 -14.97 3.65 5.12
N SER A 161 -16.01 3.20 4.43
CA SER A 161 -16.89 2.16 4.94
C SER A 161 -16.14 0.84 5.10
N LYS A 162 -15.40 0.42 4.08
CA LYS A 162 -14.71 -0.88 4.04
C LYS A 162 -13.47 -0.93 4.94
N PHE A 163 -12.58 0.04 4.83
CA PHE A 163 -11.22 -0.04 5.40
C PHE A 163 -11.01 0.78 6.67
N VAL A 164 -11.90 1.74 6.95
CA VAL A 164 -11.78 2.66 8.10
C VAL A 164 -12.98 2.53 9.06
N ASN A 165 -14.04 1.81 8.66
CA ASN A 165 -15.28 1.65 9.41
C ASN A 165 -15.89 3.02 9.81
N LYS A 166 -15.97 3.92 8.83
CA LYS A 166 -16.58 5.24 8.96
C LYS A 166 -17.54 5.50 7.80
N SER A 167 -18.61 6.23 8.10
CA SER A 167 -19.56 6.71 7.09
C SER A 167 -19.48 8.24 6.98
N ILE A 168 -19.49 8.75 5.76
CA ILE A 168 -19.58 10.18 5.46
C ILE A 168 -20.51 10.38 4.26
N SER A 169 -21.24 11.49 4.23
CA SER A 169 -22.08 11.82 3.08
C SER A 169 -21.23 12.37 1.92
N LYS A 170 -21.59 11.99 0.69
CA LYS A 170 -20.98 12.53 -0.53
C LYS A 170 -21.14 14.05 -0.60
N ASP A 171 -22.28 14.57 -0.18
CA ASP A 171 -22.57 16.02 -0.18
C ASP A 171 -21.62 16.83 0.70
N ASN A 172 -21.16 16.27 1.82
CA ASN A 172 -20.19 16.93 2.68
C ASN A 172 -18.81 16.92 2.03
N LEU A 173 -18.40 15.80 1.44
CA LEU A 173 -17.13 15.68 0.73
C LEU A 173 -17.06 16.56 -0.53
N ALA A 174 -18.18 16.73 -1.25
CA ALA A 174 -18.24 17.51 -2.48
C ALA A 174 -17.97 19.02 -2.26
N LYS A 175 -18.17 19.51 -1.03
CA LYS A 175 -17.94 20.91 -0.65
C LYS A 175 -16.50 21.19 -0.25
N VAL A 176 -15.66 20.18 -0.20
CA VAL A 176 -14.30 20.25 0.33
C VAL A 176 -13.30 20.18 -0.83
N ASN A 177 -12.15 20.85 -0.68
CA ASN A 177 -11.08 20.76 -1.67
C ASN A 177 -10.52 19.32 -1.78
N PHE A 178 -10.19 18.88 -2.99
CA PHE A 178 -9.64 17.56 -3.30
C PHE A 178 -8.43 17.17 -2.42
N PHE A 179 -7.47 18.08 -2.20
CA PHE A 179 -6.28 17.83 -1.39
C PHE A 179 -6.59 17.72 0.10
N VAL A 180 -7.65 18.39 0.57
CA VAL A 180 -8.13 18.23 1.96
C VAL A 180 -8.70 16.84 2.15
N VAL A 181 -9.59 16.38 1.25
CA VAL A 181 -10.13 15.01 1.30
C VAL A 181 -8.99 13.99 1.26
N LYS A 182 -8.09 14.11 0.27
CA LYS A 182 -6.95 13.21 0.10
C LYS A 182 -6.07 13.09 1.35
N ARG A 183 -5.77 14.20 2.04
CA ARG A 183 -5.00 14.19 3.30
C ARG A 183 -5.78 13.53 4.43
N GLU A 184 -7.02 13.95 4.63
CA GLU A 184 -7.86 13.47 5.74
C GLU A 184 -8.08 11.95 5.70
N ILE A 185 -8.32 11.40 4.50
CA ILE A 185 -8.50 9.96 4.32
C ILE A 185 -7.19 9.20 4.58
N ALA A 186 -6.06 9.73 4.11
CA ALA A 186 -4.75 9.13 4.37
C ALA A 186 -4.38 9.14 5.87
N GLU A 187 -4.61 10.25 6.58
CA GLU A 187 -4.37 10.34 8.03
C GLU A 187 -5.27 9.39 8.84
N ARG A 188 -6.55 9.28 8.49
CA ARG A 188 -7.45 8.30 9.11
C ARG A 188 -7.03 6.86 8.84
N THR A 189 -6.51 6.60 7.65
CA THR A 189 -5.96 5.29 7.29
C THR A 189 -4.75 4.95 8.14
N LEU A 190 -3.83 5.90 8.34
CA LEU A 190 -2.68 5.71 9.24
C LEU A 190 -3.11 5.39 10.66
N GLN A 191 -4.13 6.06 11.20
CA GLN A 191 -4.66 5.76 12.54
C GLN A 191 -5.16 4.31 12.66
N VAL A 192 -5.84 3.79 11.63
CA VAL A 192 -6.26 2.39 11.59
C VAL A 192 -5.06 1.45 11.53
N VAL A 193 -4.12 1.75 10.64
CA VAL A 193 -2.88 0.98 10.45
C VAL A 193 -2.06 0.92 11.74
N ASP A 194 -1.93 2.03 12.46
CA ASP A 194 -1.24 2.11 13.74
C ASP A 194 -1.88 1.22 14.80
N GLU A 195 -3.21 1.24 14.91
CA GLU A 195 -3.92 0.37 15.84
C GLU A 195 -3.76 -1.12 15.46
N LEU A 196 -3.72 -1.44 14.17
CA LEU A 196 -3.46 -2.81 13.69
C LEU A 196 -2.02 -3.27 13.97
N PHE A 197 -1.04 -2.37 13.87
CA PHE A 197 0.34 -2.67 14.26
C PHE A 197 0.49 -2.93 15.76
N LYS A 198 -0.37 -2.34 16.62
CA LYS A 198 -0.37 -2.61 18.06
C LYS A 198 -0.93 -3.98 18.44
N LYS A 199 -1.79 -4.58 17.60
CA LYS A 199 -2.35 -5.91 17.84
C LYS A 199 -1.29 -7.00 17.62
N SER A 200 -1.36 -8.10 18.38
CA SER A 200 -0.59 -9.31 18.08
C SER A 200 -1.14 -10.01 16.84
N GLY A 201 -0.28 -10.65 16.05
CA GLY A 201 -0.67 -11.45 14.89
C GLY A 201 -0.62 -10.72 13.55
N ASP A 202 -1.32 -11.30 12.57
CA ASP A 202 -1.21 -10.98 11.15
C ASP A 202 -2.23 -9.92 10.66
N ASP A 203 -3.09 -9.38 11.52
CA ASP A 203 -4.17 -8.46 11.13
C ASP A 203 -3.71 -7.33 10.21
N ILE A 204 -2.59 -6.66 10.51
CA ILE A 204 -2.10 -5.58 9.63
C ILE A 204 -1.72 -6.09 8.23
N TYR A 205 -1.15 -7.29 8.14
CA TYR A 205 -0.76 -7.89 6.87
C TYR A 205 -1.99 -8.38 6.09
N ASP A 206 -3.00 -8.89 6.78
CA ASP A 206 -4.28 -9.28 6.19
C ASP A 206 -5.06 -8.05 5.69
N TRP A 207 -5.12 -6.99 6.50
CA TRP A 207 -5.69 -5.72 6.09
C TRP A 207 -4.98 -5.15 4.86
N TYR A 208 -3.63 -5.13 4.87
CA TYR A 208 -2.85 -4.65 3.74
C TYR A 208 -3.07 -5.51 2.50
N ALA A 209 -3.14 -6.83 2.64
CA ALA A 209 -3.35 -7.76 1.54
C ALA A 209 -4.69 -7.52 0.84
N VAL A 210 -5.77 -7.38 1.62
CA VAL A 210 -7.11 -7.08 1.10
C VAL A 210 -7.15 -5.69 0.48
N PHE A 211 -6.59 -4.68 1.16
CA PHE A 211 -6.50 -3.31 0.65
C PHE A 211 -5.78 -3.26 -0.70
N SER A 212 -4.59 -3.84 -0.76
CA SER A 212 -3.73 -3.81 -1.92
C SER A 212 -4.34 -4.57 -3.10
N SER A 213 -4.90 -5.76 -2.84
CA SER A 213 -5.60 -6.54 -3.86
C SER A 213 -6.85 -5.83 -4.37
N ASP A 214 -7.65 -5.21 -3.51
CA ASP A 214 -8.87 -4.47 -3.89
C ASP A 214 -8.52 -3.30 -4.82
N LEU A 215 -7.47 -2.54 -4.50
CA LEU A 215 -7.00 -1.44 -5.36
C LEU A 215 -6.43 -1.93 -6.69
N ALA A 216 -5.64 -3.00 -6.69
CA ALA A 216 -5.07 -3.56 -7.91
C ALA A 216 -6.16 -4.08 -8.88
N ASN A 217 -7.22 -4.69 -8.33
CA ASN A 217 -8.34 -5.19 -9.12
C ASN A 217 -9.24 -4.06 -9.65
N LYS A 218 -9.59 -3.07 -8.80
CA LYS A 218 -10.54 -2.00 -9.18
C LYS A 218 -9.89 -0.87 -9.97
N TYR A 219 -8.62 -0.57 -9.68
CA TYR A 219 -7.90 0.59 -10.23
C TYR A 219 -6.55 0.18 -10.84
N PRO A 220 -6.49 -0.80 -11.75
CA PRO A 220 -5.22 -1.30 -12.30
C PRO A 220 -4.41 -0.21 -13.00
N LYS A 221 -5.08 0.79 -13.59
CA LYS A 221 -4.44 1.95 -14.25
C LYS A 221 -3.76 2.92 -13.27
N ALA A 222 -4.14 2.90 -12.00
CA ALA A 222 -3.49 3.68 -10.95
C ALA A 222 -2.21 2.99 -10.43
N MET A 223 -2.06 1.68 -10.66
CA MET A 223 -0.93 0.90 -10.17
C MET A 223 0.25 0.97 -11.14
N THR A 224 1.26 1.76 -10.78
CA THR A 224 2.35 2.13 -11.69
C THR A 224 3.46 1.07 -11.78
N ASN A 225 3.73 0.32 -10.70
CA ASN A 225 4.79 -0.67 -10.64
C ASN A 225 4.29 -2.13 -10.60
N GLU A 226 5.17 -3.08 -10.89
CA GLU A 226 4.82 -4.50 -11.02
C GLU A 226 4.29 -5.12 -9.72
N VAL A 227 4.80 -4.71 -8.55
CA VAL A 227 4.31 -5.19 -7.26
C VAL A 227 2.89 -4.70 -6.99
N ARG A 228 2.61 -3.43 -7.29
CA ARG A 228 1.29 -2.79 -7.11
C ARG A 228 0.22 -3.38 -8.02
N LYS A 229 0.61 -3.84 -9.23
CA LYS A 229 -0.30 -4.47 -10.20
C LYS A 229 -0.72 -5.89 -9.83
N VAL A 230 -0.02 -6.53 -8.89
CA VAL A 230 -0.38 -7.88 -8.44
C VAL A 230 -1.79 -7.86 -7.87
N THR A 231 -2.67 -8.75 -8.33
CA THR A 231 -4.05 -8.86 -7.83
C THR A 231 -4.17 -9.87 -6.69
N SER A 232 -3.16 -10.72 -6.49
CA SER A 232 -3.10 -11.72 -5.43
C SER A 232 -3.03 -11.10 -4.03
N PRO A 233 -4.01 -11.34 -3.14
CA PRO A 233 -3.89 -10.93 -1.75
C PRO A 233 -2.80 -11.71 -1.02
N LEU A 234 -2.56 -12.98 -1.35
CA LEU A 234 -1.47 -13.78 -0.75
C LEU A 234 -0.10 -13.17 -1.04
N ALA A 235 0.13 -12.75 -2.29
CA ALA A 235 1.38 -12.11 -2.68
C ALA A 235 1.61 -10.79 -1.92
N HIS A 236 0.56 -10.00 -1.70
CA HIS A 236 0.63 -8.78 -0.90
C HIS A 236 0.90 -9.05 0.57
N LYS A 237 0.27 -10.09 1.16
CA LYS A 237 0.54 -10.51 2.54
C LYS A 237 2.00 -10.94 2.69
N ALA A 238 2.49 -11.77 1.78
CA ALA A 238 3.87 -12.25 1.77
C ALA A 238 4.86 -11.08 1.64
N TRP A 239 4.60 -10.14 0.73
CA TRP A 239 5.41 -8.93 0.60
C TRP A 239 5.42 -8.12 1.89
N ALA A 240 4.26 -7.85 2.49
CA ALA A 240 4.15 -7.02 3.69
C ALA A 240 4.87 -7.63 4.90
N LYS A 241 4.89 -8.96 5.01
CA LYS A 241 5.65 -9.70 6.04
C LYS A 241 7.15 -9.72 5.80
N SER A 242 7.61 -9.34 4.61
CA SER A 242 9.03 -9.36 4.22
C SER A 242 9.72 -8.00 4.30
N VAL A 243 9.00 -6.95 4.67
CA VAL A 243 9.53 -5.57 4.70
C VAL A 243 9.27 -4.91 6.06
N PRO A 244 10.08 -3.91 6.46
CA PRO A 244 9.85 -3.17 7.69
C PRO A 244 8.51 -2.44 7.70
N ASP A 245 7.93 -2.24 8.89
CA ASP A 245 6.60 -1.62 9.06
C ASP A 245 6.47 -0.26 8.34
N GLN A 246 7.53 0.54 8.34
CA GLN A 246 7.57 1.84 7.64
C GLN A 246 7.43 1.71 6.12
N PHE A 247 7.86 0.60 5.52
CA PHE A 247 7.70 0.34 4.09
C PHE A 247 6.22 0.04 3.78
N VAL A 248 5.56 -0.77 4.61
CA VAL A 248 4.13 -1.06 4.49
C VAL A 248 3.31 0.23 4.60
N LYS A 249 3.57 1.05 5.63
CA LYS A 249 2.90 2.35 5.80
C LYS A 249 3.09 3.28 4.61
N SER A 250 4.33 3.44 4.14
CA SER A 250 4.61 4.28 2.97
C SER A 250 3.89 3.80 1.71
N GLU A 251 3.82 2.48 1.52
CA GLU A 251 3.17 1.89 0.34
C GLU A 251 1.65 2.07 0.38
N ILE A 252 1.03 2.00 1.55
CA ILE A 252 -0.40 2.31 1.74
C ILE A 252 -0.69 3.75 1.31
N LEU A 253 0.11 4.69 1.80
CA LEU A 253 -0.03 6.11 1.49
C LEU A 253 0.13 6.40 -0.01
N ILE A 254 1.18 5.84 -0.63
CA ILE A 254 1.44 6.02 -2.07
C ILE A 254 0.27 5.48 -2.88
N LYS A 255 -0.15 4.23 -2.65
CA LYS A 255 -1.28 3.61 -3.38
C LYS A 255 -2.56 4.43 -3.26
N LEU A 256 -2.88 4.86 -2.04
CA LEU A 256 -4.07 5.66 -1.79
C LEU A 256 -4.02 6.97 -2.57
N HIS A 257 -2.88 7.67 -2.55
CA HIS A 257 -2.70 8.90 -3.31
C HIS A 257 -2.70 8.69 -4.83
N GLU A 258 -2.08 7.62 -5.34
CA GLU A 258 -2.11 7.28 -6.76
C GLU A 258 -3.54 7.04 -7.25
N VAL A 259 -4.36 6.31 -6.48
CA VAL A 259 -5.79 6.10 -6.81
C VAL A 259 -6.57 7.41 -6.79
N PHE A 260 -6.39 8.25 -5.76
CA PHE A 260 -7.02 9.58 -5.72
C PHE A 260 -6.66 10.42 -6.96
N ASN A 261 -5.39 10.45 -7.32
CA ASN A 261 -4.89 11.21 -8.47
C ASN A 261 -5.45 10.68 -9.79
N HIS A 262 -5.48 9.35 -9.95
CA HIS A 262 -6.02 8.69 -11.12
C HIS A 262 -7.52 8.99 -11.31
N LEU A 263 -8.30 8.89 -10.24
CA LEU A 263 -9.75 9.13 -10.28
C LEU A 263 -10.09 10.61 -10.50
N GLN A 264 -9.27 11.53 -9.98
CA GLN A 264 -9.46 12.96 -10.18
C GLN A 264 -9.11 13.43 -11.60
N SER A 265 -8.17 12.75 -12.28
CA SER A 265 -7.68 13.14 -13.61
C SER A 265 -8.35 12.39 -14.77
N SER A 266 -9.07 11.31 -14.50
CA SER A 266 -9.76 10.53 -15.54
C SER A 266 -10.97 11.29 -16.11
N PRO A 267 -11.17 11.32 -17.44
CA PRO A 267 -12.36 11.89 -18.06
C PRO A 267 -13.65 11.26 -17.50
N GLN A 268 -14.75 12.03 -17.50
CA GLN A 268 -16.07 11.54 -17.07
C GLN A 268 -16.53 10.38 -17.94
#